data_AF-A0A7X0CAS6-F1
#
_entry.id   AF-A0A7X0CAS6-F1
#
_cell.length_a   1.000
_cell.length_b   1.000
_cell.length_c   1.000
_cell.angle_alpha   90.00
_cell.angle_beta   90.00
_cell.angle_gamma   90.00
#
_symmetry.space_group_name_H-M   'P 1'
#
loop_
_entity.id
_entity.type
_entity.pdbx_description
1 polymer ?
#
loop_
_entity_poly.entity_id
_entity_poly.type
_entity_poly.pdbx_seq_one_letter_code
_entity_poly.pdbx_strand_id
1 'polypeptide(L)'
;MPNRHPYADPDLQEVNNRNRTARQLLTTFARSASALHDMWRHITAALDDGPALVNEITRLRAEIRRTRLSRANLLAAAHATLSAHRDGEPDPLYYLRDELTAQEQQPTHGHPVRGDGS
;
A
#
# COMPACT_ATOMS: atom_id res chain seq x y z
N MET A 1 -55.25 26.73 -60.63
CA MET A 1 -54.83 27.14 -59.28
C MET A 1 -53.81 26.13 -58.75
N PRO A 2 -52.48 26.35 -58.86
CA PRO A 2 -51.51 25.44 -58.25
C PRO A 2 -51.16 25.93 -56.84
N ASN A 3 -51.35 25.03 -55.88
CA ASN A 3 -51.02 25.21 -54.47
C ASN A 3 -49.49 25.24 -54.31
N ARG A 4 -48.90 26.41 -54.04
CA ARG A 4 -47.45 26.57 -53.84
C ARG A 4 -47.14 26.24 -52.38
N HIS A 5 -46.63 25.04 -52.11
CA HIS A 5 -46.19 24.67 -50.76
C HIS A 5 -44.98 25.51 -50.33
N PRO A 6 -45.03 26.24 -49.20
CA PRO A 6 -44.01 27.19 -48.77
C PRO A 6 -43.04 26.56 -47.76
N TYR A 7 -42.45 25.41 -48.08
CA TYR A 7 -41.35 24.87 -47.27
C TYR A 7 -40.05 25.02 -48.06
N ALA A 8 -39.13 25.84 -47.54
CA ALA A 8 -37.76 25.87 -48.01
C ALA A 8 -37.18 24.45 -47.84
N ASP A 9 -36.67 23.89 -48.93
CA ASP A 9 -36.02 22.58 -48.93
C ASP A 9 -34.85 22.63 -47.93
N PRO A 10 -34.84 21.81 -46.87
CA PRO A 10 -33.75 21.84 -45.90
C PRO A 10 -32.43 21.55 -46.61
N ASP A 11 -31.43 22.43 -46.43
CA ASP A 11 -30.10 22.23 -47.00
C ASP A 11 -29.45 20.98 -46.37
N LEU A 12 -29.59 19.86 -47.06
CA LEU A 12 -29.08 18.55 -46.64
C LEU A 12 -27.55 18.56 -46.51
N GLN A 13 -26.85 19.42 -47.26
CA GLN A 13 -25.41 19.57 -47.17
C GLN A 13 -25.01 20.31 -45.89
N GLU A 14 -25.75 21.35 -45.52
CA GLU A 14 -25.58 22.03 -44.23
C GLU A 14 -25.83 21.07 -43.05
N VAL A 15 -26.91 20.28 -43.09
CA VAL A 15 -27.23 19.28 -42.07
C VAL A 15 -26.11 18.24 -41.94
N ASN A 16 -25.58 17.73 -43.05
CA ASN A 16 -24.46 16.79 -43.05
C ASN A 16 -23.17 17.39 -42.49
N ASN A 17 -22.88 18.66 -42.81
CA ASN A 17 -21.71 19.37 -42.28
C ASN A 17 -21.83 19.56 -40.75
N ARG A 18 -22.99 19.99 -40.26
CA ARG A 18 -23.27 20.10 -38.82
C ARG A 18 -23.15 18.76 -38.10
N ASN A 19 -23.66 17.69 -38.70
CA ASN A 19 -23.54 16.34 -38.15
C ASN A 19 -22.08 15.87 -38.04
N ARG A 20 -21.26 16.14 -39.07
CA ARG A 20 -19.83 15.82 -39.06
C ARG A 20 -19.10 16.54 -37.93
N THR A 21 -19.35 17.84 -37.75
CA THR A 21 -18.76 18.65 -36.65
C THR A 21 -19.19 18.11 -35.29
N ALA A 22 -20.48 17.80 -35.10
CA ALA A 22 -20.97 17.22 -33.85
C ALA A 22 -20.29 15.88 -33.52
N ARG A 23 -20.12 15.00 -34.52
CA ARG A 23 -19.40 13.72 -34.33
C ARG A 23 -17.93 13.93 -33.96
N GLN A 24 -17.24 14.87 -34.59
CA GLN A 24 -15.84 15.20 -34.26
C GLN A 24 -15.69 15.72 -32.83
N LEU A 25 -16.62 16.58 -32.38
CA LEU A 25 -16.64 17.06 -31.00
C LEU A 25 -16.89 15.93 -30.01
N LEU A 26 -17.84 15.03 -30.28
CA LEU A 26 -18.11 13.86 -29.45
C LEU A 26 -16.90 12.92 -29.38
N THR A 27 -16.23 12.65 -30.50
CA THR A 27 -15.00 11.84 -30.52
C THR A 27 -13.89 12.48 -29.68
N THR A 28 -13.74 13.80 -29.77
CA THR A 28 -12.71 14.53 -29.01
C THR A 28 -13.03 14.51 -27.51
N PHE A 29 -14.28 14.75 -27.14
CA PHE A 29 -14.74 14.66 -25.76
C PHE A 29 -14.56 13.26 -25.18
N ALA A 30 -14.98 12.22 -25.91
CA ALA A 30 -14.82 10.83 -25.49
C ALA A 30 -13.35 10.49 -25.21
N ARG A 31 -12.43 10.92 -26.09
CA ARG A 31 -10.98 10.73 -25.88
C ARG A 31 -10.48 11.44 -24.62
N SER A 32 -10.89 12.68 -24.39
CA SER A 32 -10.51 13.44 -23.20
C SER A 32 -11.06 12.79 -21.92
N ALA A 33 -12.29 12.27 -21.96
CA ALA A 33 -12.89 11.54 -20.84
C ALA A 33 -12.11 10.25 -20.55
N SER A 34 -11.71 9.49 -21.58
CA SER A 34 -10.85 8.31 -21.41
C SER A 34 -9.48 8.66 -20.82
N ALA A 35 -8.83 9.73 -21.30
CA ALA A 35 -7.54 10.16 -20.75
C ALA A 35 -7.64 10.57 -19.27
N LEU A 36 -8.73 11.26 -18.90
CA LEU A 36 -9.00 11.61 -17.50
C LEU A 36 -9.26 10.37 -16.64
N HIS A 37 -9.99 9.39 -17.17
CA HIS A 37 -10.21 8.11 -16.50
C HIS A 37 -8.91 7.35 -16.26
N ASP A 38 -8.05 7.27 -17.28
CA ASP A 38 -6.73 6.64 -17.16
C ASP A 38 -5.86 7.33 -16.12
N MET A 39 -5.84 8.67 -16.12
CA MET A 39 -5.11 9.45 -15.12
C MET A 39 -5.64 9.18 -13.71
N TRP A 40 -6.97 9.17 -13.52
CA TRP A 40 -7.56 8.89 -12.22
C TRP A 40 -7.21 7.48 -11.73
N ARG A 41 -7.25 6.49 -12.62
CA ARG A 41 -6.85 5.11 -12.33
C ARG A 41 -5.39 5.02 -11.87
N HIS A 42 -4.47 5.77 -12.50
CA HIS A 42 -3.08 5.80 -12.07
C HIS A 42 -2.92 6.45 -10.69
N ILE A 43 -3.66 7.54 -10.42
CA ILE A 43 -3.65 8.20 -9.10
C ILE A 43 -4.15 7.24 -8.03
N THR A 44 -5.28 6.57 -8.26
CA THR A 44 -5.83 5.63 -7.27
C THR A 44 -4.91 4.44 -7.05
N ALA A 45 -4.34 3.86 -8.12
CA ALA A 45 -3.38 2.76 -7.98
C ALA A 45 -2.13 3.17 -7.18
N ALA A 46 -1.60 4.37 -7.43
CA ALA A 46 -0.47 4.89 -6.67
C ALA A 46 -0.82 5.17 -5.19
N LEU A 47 -2.07 5.55 -4.90
CA LEU A 47 -2.54 5.77 -3.54
C LEU A 47 -2.81 4.45 -2.78
N ASP A 48 -3.20 3.39 -3.47
CA ASP A 48 -3.48 2.07 -2.89
C ASP A 48 -2.23 1.40 -2.29
N ASP A 49 -1.04 1.73 -2.80
CA ASP A 49 0.23 1.23 -2.26
C ASP A 49 0.56 1.86 -0.88
N GLY A 50 0.02 3.04 -0.59
CA GLY A 50 0.30 3.81 0.62
C GLY A 50 -0.01 3.05 1.91
N PRO A 51 -1.26 2.56 2.11
CA PRO A 51 -1.62 1.76 3.27
C PRO A 51 -0.75 0.52 3.49
N ALA A 52 -0.39 -0.19 2.41
CA ALA A 52 0.47 -1.37 2.49
C ALA A 52 1.88 -1.00 2.98
N LEU A 53 2.47 0.07 2.46
CA LEU A 53 3.77 0.58 2.89
C LEU A 53 3.75 1.06 4.34
N VAL A 54 2.68 1.75 4.77
CA VAL A 54 2.52 2.19 6.17
C VAL A 54 2.45 1.01 7.13
N ASN A 55 1.69 -0.04 6.76
CA ASN A 55 1.62 -1.27 7.54
C ASN A 55 2.99 -1.95 7.64
N GLU A 56 3.71 -2.03 6.54
CA GLU A 56 5.04 -2.65 6.51
C GLU A 56 6.07 -1.85 7.33
N ILE A 57 6.09 -0.52 7.21
CA ILE A 57 6.94 0.35 8.04
C ILE A 57 6.60 0.19 9.52
N THR A 58 5.31 0.09 9.87
CA THR A 58 4.85 -0.11 11.25
C THR A 58 5.31 -1.47 11.78
N ARG A 59 5.19 -2.52 10.97
CA ARG A 59 5.68 -3.87 11.28
C ARG A 59 7.19 -3.87 11.54
N LEU A 60 7.96 -3.31 10.61
CA LEU A 60 9.43 -3.23 10.72
C LEU A 60 9.88 -2.40 11.93
N ARG A 61 9.20 -1.29 12.23
CA ARG A 61 9.48 -0.50 13.45
C ARG A 61 9.22 -1.30 14.72
N ALA A 62 8.13 -2.07 14.78
CA ALA A 62 7.85 -2.94 15.90
C ALA A 62 8.92 -4.04 16.04
N GLU A 63 9.37 -4.62 14.92
CA GLU A 63 10.42 -5.64 14.88
C GLU A 63 11.76 -5.08 15.38
N ILE A 64 12.21 -3.94 14.86
CA ILE A 64 13.44 -3.27 15.33
C ILE A 64 13.37 -2.96 16.82
N ARG A 65 12.21 -2.47 17.32
CA ARG A 65 12.04 -2.18 18.75
C ARG A 65 12.18 -3.45 19.59
N ARG A 66 11.58 -4.56 19.17
CA ARG A 66 11.68 -5.85 19.85
C ARG A 66 13.12 -6.36 19.87
N THR A 67 13.81 -6.35 18.73
CA THR A 67 15.22 -6.79 18.65
C THR A 67 16.13 -5.94 19.54
N ARG A 68 15.93 -4.61 19.56
CA ARG A 68 16.70 -3.72 20.44
C ARG A 68 16.45 -4.01 21.92
N LEU A 69 15.21 -4.31 22.29
CA LEU A 69 14.84 -4.68 23.66
C LEU A 69 15.47 -6.02 24.07
N SER A 70 15.34 -7.07 23.25
CA SER A 70 15.95 -8.38 23.50
C SER A 70 17.48 -8.26 23.66
N ARG A 71 18.13 -7.45 22.81
CA ARG A 71 19.57 -7.19 22.96
C ARG A 71 19.91 -6.47 24.27
N ALA A 72 19.12 -5.47 24.66
CA ALA A 72 19.34 -4.74 25.90
C ALA A 72 19.17 -5.65 27.12
N ASN A 73 18.15 -6.51 27.11
CA ASN A 73 17.91 -7.48 28.18
C ASN A 73 19.03 -8.52 28.27
N LEU A 74 19.51 -9.07 27.14
CA LEU A 74 20.67 -9.98 27.15
C LEU A 74 21.93 -9.32 27.68
N LEU A 75 22.18 -8.06 27.34
CA LEU A 75 23.31 -7.31 27.90
C LEU A 75 23.14 -7.15 29.42
N ALA A 76 21.94 -6.81 29.89
CA ALA A 76 21.65 -6.71 31.31
C ALA A 76 21.86 -8.07 32.04
N ALA A 77 21.38 -9.17 31.46
CA ALA A 77 21.59 -10.51 31.98
C ALA A 77 23.07 -10.89 32.03
N ALA A 78 23.85 -10.59 30.99
CA ALA A 78 25.29 -10.80 30.98
C ALA A 78 26.00 -9.98 32.07
N HIS A 79 25.60 -8.72 32.26
CA HIS A 79 26.12 -7.87 33.34
C HIS A 79 25.76 -8.43 34.73
N ALA A 80 24.52 -8.91 34.91
CA ALA A 80 24.07 -9.54 36.15
C ALA A 80 24.88 -10.81 36.45
N THR A 81 25.07 -11.69 35.46
CA THR A 81 25.94 -12.87 35.57
C THR A 81 27.36 -12.52 35.99
N LEU A 82 27.97 -11.49 35.39
CA LEU A 82 29.31 -11.07 35.76
C LEU A 82 29.39 -10.45 37.17
N SER A 83 28.35 -9.78 37.64
CA SER A 83 28.27 -9.28 39.02
C SER A 83 28.14 -10.45 39.99
N ALA A 84 27.15 -11.31 39.77
CA ALA A 84 26.89 -12.51 40.56
C ALA A 84 28.13 -13.41 40.70
N HIS A 85 28.89 -13.57 39.62
CA HIS A 85 30.15 -14.32 39.68
C HIS A 85 31.21 -13.67 40.57
N ARG A 86 31.34 -12.33 40.53
CA ARG A 86 32.26 -11.59 41.41
C ARG A 86 31.83 -11.65 42.87
N ASP A 87 30.53 -11.66 43.12
CA ASP A 87 29.94 -11.72 44.45
C ASP A 87 29.94 -13.15 45.03
N GLY A 88 30.37 -14.14 44.25
CA GLY A 88 30.46 -15.54 44.66
C GLY A 88 29.10 -16.25 44.74
N GLU A 89 28.09 -15.75 44.00
CA GLU A 89 26.78 -16.37 43.94
C GLU A 89 26.89 -17.83 43.41
N PRO A 90 26.13 -18.80 43.96
CA PRO A 90 26.27 -20.21 43.58
C PRO A 90 25.96 -20.54 42.11
N ASP A 91 25.06 -19.78 41.48
CA ASP A 91 24.65 -19.99 40.08
C ASP A 91 24.55 -18.66 39.29
N PRO A 92 25.67 -18.02 38.95
CA PRO A 92 25.66 -16.75 38.21
C PRO A 92 25.09 -16.87 36.79
N LEU A 93 25.12 -18.07 36.20
CA LEU A 93 24.59 -18.35 34.86
C LEU A 93 23.06 -18.42 34.83
N TYR A 94 22.41 -18.42 36.00
CA TYR A 94 20.96 -18.38 36.11
C TYR A 94 20.37 -17.21 35.31
N TYR A 95 20.88 -15.98 35.47
CA TYR A 95 20.35 -14.78 34.80
C TYR A 95 20.38 -14.90 33.27
N LEU A 96 21.46 -15.46 32.71
CA LEU A 96 21.58 -15.62 31.26
C LEU A 96 20.63 -16.70 30.73
N ARG A 97 20.49 -17.82 31.44
CA ARG A 97 19.56 -18.90 31.07
C ARG A 97 18.11 -18.45 31.15
N ASP A 98 17.77 -17.68 32.18
CA ASP A 98 16.43 -17.11 32.36
C ASP A 98 16.08 -16.17 31.20
N GLU A 99 16.97 -15.23 30.85
CA GLU A 99 16.73 -14.32 29.72
C GLU A 99 16.65 -15.06 28.37
N LEU A 100 17.50 -16.06 28.13
CA LEU A 100 17.41 -16.88 26.91
C LEU A 100 16.06 -17.62 26.84
N THR A 101 15.62 -18.20 27.95
CA THR A 101 14.32 -18.87 28.04
C THR A 101 13.17 -17.88 27.81
N ALA A 102 13.26 -16.67 28.35
CA ALA A 102 12.28 -15.61 28.14
C ALA A 102 12.20 -15.17 26.66
N GLN A 103 13.32 -15.18 25.94
CA GLN A 103 13.36 -14.86 24.51
C GLN A 103 12.83 -15.99 23.62
N GLU A 104 13.08 -17.25 23.98
CA GLU A 104 12.49 -18.40 23.28
C GLU A 104 10.96 -18.43 23.40
N GLN A 105 10.42 -17.92 24.50
CA GLN A 105 8.98 -17.81 24.73
C GLN A 105 8.34 -16.60 24.02
N GLN A 106 9.15 -15.65 23.50
CA GLN A 106 8.60 -14.57 22.70
C GLN A 106 8.16 -15.11 21.34
N PRO A 107 6.89 -14.93 20.95
CA PRO A 107 6.41 -15.44 19.68
C PRO A 107 7.21 -14.79 18.54
N THR A 108 8.01 -15.61 17.86
CA THR A 108 8.53 -15.29 16.53
C THR A 108 7.32 -15.11 15.64
N HIS A 109 6.95 -13.85 15.34
CA HIS A 109 5.89 -13.60 14.37
C HIS A 109 6.39 -14.09 13.02
N GLY A 110 5.93 -15.29 12.66
CA GLY A 110 6.19 -15.94 11.40
C GLY A 110 5.87 -14.99 10.25
N HIS A 111 6.77 -15.01 9.28
CA HIS A 111 6.56 -14.53 7.94
C HIS A 111 5.17 -15.00 7.47
N PRO A 112 4.22 -14.10 7.13
CA PRO A 112 3.00 -14.55 6.48
C PRO A 112 3.43 -15.10 5.12
N VAL A 113 3.28 -16.42 4.95
CA VAL A 113 3.33 -17.05 3.63
C VAL A 113 2.26 -16.36 2.81
N ARG A 114 2.69 -15.55 1.82
CA ARG A 114 1.82 -15.07 0.74
C ARG A 114 1.23 -16.32 0.10
N GLY A 115 -0.05 -16.58 0.37
CA GLY A 115 -0.83 -17.52 -0.42
C GLY A 115 -0.88 -16.99 -1.84
N ASP A 116 -0.19 -17.66 -2.73
CA ASP A 116 -0.33 -17.48 -4.18
C ASP A 116 -1.79 -17.70 -4.58
N GLY A 117 -2.24 -16.84 -5.49
CA GLY A 117 -3.59 -16.88 -6.04
C GLY A 117 -3.89 -18.21 -6.74
N SER A 118 -5.16 -18.61 -6.66
CA SER A 118 -5.81 -19.49 -7.62
C SER A 118 -6.89 -18.71 -8.36
#